data_AF-A0A4U6TTK8-F1
#
_entry.id   AF-A0A4U6TTK8-F1
#
_cell.length_a   1.000
_cell.length_b   1.000
_cell.length_c   1.000
_cell.angle_alpha   90.00
_cell.angle_beta   90.00
_cell.angle_gamma   90.00
#
_symmetry.space_group_name_H-M   'P 1'
#
loop_
_entity.id
_entity.type
_entity.pdbx_description
1 polymer ?
#
loop_
_entity_poly.entity_id
_entity_poly.type
_entity_poly.pdbx_seq_one_letter_code
_entity_poly.pdbx_strand_id
1 'polypeptide(L)'
;MDMDMDIETLADDADVALARDSGGEAERYEAAEAEADLLRDRLRLAVISIATAEGKKAGMTVAEPVVACIADLAYKSAEQLAKDAELFAQHAGRKSIKMDDVILTAHRNEHLMGLLRTFAQELKGKEPASSERKRKKSSKKDERVIDV
;
A
#
# COMPACT_ATOMS: atom_id res chain seq x y z
N MET A 1 -16.34 33.44 62.70
CA MET A 1 -15.07 32.80 62.35
C MET A 1 -15.43 31.76 61.32
N ASP A 2 -15.54 32.25 60.10
CA ASP A 2 -15.84 31.49 58.89
C ASP A 2 -14.68 30.52 58.65
N MET A 3 -15.01 29.22 58.55
CA MET A 3 -14.06 28.19 58.13
C MET A 3 -14.30 27.95 56.64
N ASP A 4 -13.65 28.75 55.80
CA ASP A 4 -13.47 28.39 54.40
C ASP A 4 -12.55 27.16 54.33
N MET A 5 -13.11 26.06 53.82
CA MET A 5 -12.44 24.79 53.63
C MET A 5 -11.92 24.76 52.19
N ASP A 6 -10.62 25.04 52.02
CA ASP A 6 -9.96 25.11 50.72
C ASP A 6 -10.17 23.82 49.91
N ILE A 7 -10.86 23.97 48.78
CA ILE A 7 -11.23 22.92 47.82
C ILE A 7 -10.20 22.83 46.69
N GLU A 8 -8.91 22.76 47.01
CA GLU A 8 -7.84 22.87 45.98
C GLU A 8 -6.80 21.74 46.02
N THR A 9 -7.24 20.48 46.14
CA THR A 9 -6.32 19.32 46.04
C THR A 9 -6.90 18.07 45.34
N LEU A 10 -7.82 18.22 44.38
CA LEU A 10 -8.44 17.08 43.68
C LEU A 10 -8.33 17.11 42.14
N ALA A 11 -7.37 17.83 41.56
CA ALA A 11 -7.25 17.99 40.11
C ALA A 11 -6.01 17.36 39.44
N ASP A 12 -5.08 16.71 40.16
CA ASP A 12 -3.78 16.35 39.56
C ASP A 12 -3.58 14.90 39.09
N ASP A 13 -4.52 13.97 39.33
CA ASP A 13 -4.33 12.56 38.95
C ASP A 13 -5.08 12.11 37.67
N ALA A 14 -5.95 12.95 37.11
CA ALA A 14 -6.73 12.60 35.91
C ALA A 14 -6.11 13.09 34.59
N ASP A 15 -5.29 14.14 34.60
CA ASP A 15 -4.77 14.78 33.38
C ASP A 15 -3.47 14.10 32.86
N VAL A 16 -2.76 13.37 33.73
CA VAL A 16 -1.54 12.64 33.35
C VAL A 16 -1.85 11.37 32.54
N ALA A 17 -3.07 10.85 32.61
CA ALA A 17 -3.48 9.65 31.88
C ALA A 17 -3.82 9.94 30.40
N LEU A 18 -4.37 11.11 30.09
CA LEU A 18 -4.70 11.53 28.71
C LEU A 18 -3.48 12.06 27.94
N ALA A 19 -2.47 12.59 28.64
CA ALA A 19 -1.22 13.02 28.02
C ALA A 19 -0.34 11.87 27.50
N ARG A 20 -0.48 10.65 28.06
CA ARG A 20 0.35 9.48 27.67
C ARG A 20 -0.13 8.76 26.41
N ASP A 21 -1.39 8.91 26.02
CA ASP A 21 -1.96 8.32 24.80
C ASP A 21 -1.78 9.23 23.58
N SER A 22 -1.91 10.55 23.80
CA SER A 22 -1.69 11.59 22.78
C SER A 22 -0.25 11.63 22.23
N GLY A 23 0.75 11.40 23.10
CA GLY A 23 2.16 11.33 22.67
C GLY A 23 2.43 10.18 21.69
N GLY A 24 1.79 9.03 21.88
CA GLY A 24 1.96 7.87 21.01
C GLY A 24 1.30 8.02 19.64
N GLU A 25 0.18 8.74 19.55
CA GLU A 25 -0.47 9.05 18.27
C GLU A 25 0.29 10.12 17.48
N ALA A 26 0.78 11.16 18.17
CA ALA A 26 1.60 12.20 17.56
C ALA A 26 2.91 11.64 17.00
N GLU A 27 3.65 10.84 17.78
CA GLU A 27 4.88 10.18 17.33
C GLU A 27 4.64 9.24 16.13
N ARG A 28 3.51 8.53 16.09
CA ARG A 28 3.14 7.68 14.94
C ARG A 28 2.86 8.50 13.69
N TYR A 29 2.19 9.65 13.85
CA TYR A 29 1.90 10.54 12.74
C TYR A 29 3.20 11.13 12.17
N GLU A 30 4.09 11.62 13.03
CA GLU A 30 5.41 12.12 12.63
C GLU A 30 6.24 11.04 11.93
N ALA A 31 6.24 9.80 12.45
CA ALA A 31 6.92 8.68 11.81
C ALA A 31 6.35 8.36 10.43
N ALA A 32 5.02 8.39 10.27
CA ALA A 32 4.35 8.16 8.99
C ALA A 32 4.64 9.28 7.97
N GLU A 33 4.71 10.53 8.43
CA GLU A 33 5.08 11.67 7.59
C GLU A 33 6.54 11.58 7.13
N ALA A 34 7.47 11.23 8.03
CA ALA A 34 8.87 10.99 7.68
C ALA A 34 9.03 9.83 6.69
N GLU A 35 8.24 8.75 6.83
CA GLU A 35 8.21 7.65 5.86
C GLU A 35 7.66 8.11 4.50
N ALA A 36 6.60 8.92 4.50
CA ALA A 36 6.03 9.48 3.28
C ALA A 36 7.04 10.38 2.55
N ASP A 37 7.81 11.19 3.27
CA ASP A 37 8.91 12.00 2.71
C ASP A 37 9.97 11.13 2.04
N LEU A 38 10.40 10.07 2.72
CA LEU A 38 11.38 9.13 2.18
C LEU A 38 10.85 8.43 0.92
N LEU A 39 9.57 8.09 0.87
CA LEU A 39 8.93 7.53 -0.33
C LEU A 39 8.84 8.55 -1.47
N ARG A 40 8.50 9.81 -1.17
CA ARG A 40 8.48 10.91 -2.15
C ARG A 40 9.85 11.15 -2.78
N ASP A 41 10.90 11.17 -1.97
CA ASP A 41 12.27 11.34 -2.45
C ASP A 41 12.71 10.20 -3.37
N ARG A 42 12.41 8.95 -2.99
CA ARG A 42 12.71 7.78 -3.83
C ARG A 42 11.93 7.80 -5.14
N LEU A 43 10.65 8.16 -5.10
CA LEU A 43 9.84 8.31 -6.31
C LEU A 43 10.42 9.38 -7.24
N ARG A 44 10.84 10.53 -6.68
CA ARG A 44 11.47 11.60 -7.44
C ARG A 44 12.73 11.13 -8.16
N LEU A 45 13.61 10.38 -7.49
CA LEU A 45 14.81 9.82 -8.12
C LEU A 45 14.47 8.86 -9.27
N ALA A 46 13.47 8.00 -9.08
CA ALA A 46 13.01 7.08 -10.14
C ALA A 46 12.46 7.86 -11.35
N VAL A 47 11.66 8.91 -11.10
CA VAL A 47 11.10 9.77 -12.15
C VAL A 47 12.21 10.51 -12.91
N ILE A 48 13.21 11.04 -12.22
CA ILE A 48 14.39 11.66 -12.86
C ILE A 48 15.08 10.64 -13.79
N SER A 49 15.32 9.43 -13.29
CA SER A 49 15.97 8.37 -14.09
C SER A 49 15.16 8.01 -15.34
N ILE A 50 13.83 7.92 -15.25
CA ILE A 50 12.97 7.59 -16.39
C ILE A 50 12.92 8.76 -17.37
N ALA A 51 12.66 9.98 -16.89
CA ALA A 51 12.52 11.17 -17.73
C ALA A 51 13.82 11.48 -18.50
N THR A 52 14.97 11.35 -17.84
CA THR A 52 16.28 11.54 -18.49
C THR A 52 16.59 10.45 -19.52
N ALA A 53 16.24 9.19 -19.24
CA ALA A 53 16.40 8.10 -20.20
C ALA A 53 15.51 8.29 -21.44
N GLU A 54 14.25 8.69 -21.26
CA GLU A 54 13.33 8.98 -22.36
C GLU A 54 13.76 10.21 -23.16
N GLY A 55 14.19 11.29 -22.50
CA GLY A 55 14.78 12.46 -23.16
C GLY A 55 15.96 12.07 -24.04
N LYS A 56 16.89 11.27 -23.51
CA LYS A 56 18.06 10.80 -24.25
C LYS A 56 17.67 9.97 -25.48
N LYS A 57 16.67 9.09 -25.38
CA LYS A 57 16.15 8.32 -26.53
C LYS A 57 15.55 9.23 -27.61
N ALA A 58 14.88 10.31 -27.20
CA ALA A 58 14.33 11.33 -28.10
C ALA A 58 15.38 12.33 -28.63
N GLY A 59 16.64 12.25 -28.17
CA GLY A 59 17.69 13.23 -28.54
C GLY A 59 17.50 14.61 -27.90
N MET A 60 16.81 14.68 -26.75
CA MET A 60 16.46 15.92 -26.06
C MET A 60 16.85 15.87 -24.58
N THR A 61 17.03 17.03 -23.96
CA THR A 61 17.19 17.15 -22.50
C THR A 61 15.91 17.66 -21.86
N VAL A 62 15.45 17.01 -20.80
CA VAL A 62 14.27 17.46 -20.04
C VAL A 62 14.71 18.51 -19.02
N ALA A 63 14.03 19.66 -19.01
CA ALA A 63 14.32 20.73 -18.07
C ALA A 63 13.99 20.31 -16.62
N GLU A 64 14.80 20.73 -15.65
CA GLU A 64 14.65 20.34 -14.24
C GLU A 64 13.27 20.68 -13.64
N PRO A 65 12.66 21.86 -13.88
CA PRO A 65 11.31 22.14 -13.41
C PRO A 65 10.26 21.19 -14.00
N VAL A 66 10.44 20.75 -15.25
CA VAL A 66 9.54 19.80 -15.90
C VAL A 66 9.62 18.43 -15.21
N VAL A 67 10.83 17.97 -14.87
CA VAL A 67 11.01 16.71 -14.14
C VAL A 67 10.37 16.77 -12.75
N ALA A 68 10.50 17.91 -12.05
CA ALA A 68 9.83 18.13 -10.77
C ALA A 68 8.29 18.03 -10.91
N CYS A 69 7.72 18.69 -11.91
CA CYS A 69 6.28 18.59 -12.18
C CYS A 69 5.82 17.17 -12.53
N ILE A 70 6.63 16.40 -13.28
CA ILE A 70 6.33 14.99 -13.58
C ILE A 70 6.36 14.16 -12.30
N ALA A 71 7.30 14.42 -11.38
CA ALA A 71 7.37 13.71 -10.11
C ALA A 71 6.12 13.96 -9.24
N ASP A 72 5.69 15.22 -9.12
CA ASP A 72 4.48 15.57 -8.39
C ASP A 72 3.23 14.95 -9.01
N LEU A 73 3.15 14.94 -10.36
CA LEU A 73 2.04 14.32 -11.07
C LEU A 73 2.03 12.80 -10.88
N ALA A 74 3.20 12.15 -10.94
CA ALA A 74 3.33 10.71 -10.71
C ALA A 74 2.90 10.33 -9.29
N TYR A 75 3.28 11.12 -8.28
CA TYR A 75 2.87 10.91 -6.89
C TYR A 75 1.34 10.97 -6.74
N LYS A 76 0.71 12.04 -7.25
CA LYS A 76 -0.75 12.20 -7.23
C LYS A 76 -1.46 11.09 -8.02
N SER A 77 -0.87 10.65 -9.13
CA SER A 77 -1.42 9.57 -9.94
C SER A 77 -1.36 8.23 -9.20
N ALA A 78 -0.28 7.98 -8.45
CA ALA A 78 -0.15 6.77 -7.62
C ALA A 78 -1.18 6.75 -6.50
N GLU A 79 -1.47 7.89 -5.87
CA GLU A 79 -2.51 8.01 -4.84
C GLU A 79 -3.89 7.65 -5.41
N GLN A 80 -4.25 8.21 -6.58
CA GLN A 80 -5.53 7.89 -7.22
C GLN A 80 -5.60 6.43 -7.65
N LEU A 81 -4.52 5.89 -8.20
CA LEU A 81 -4.43 4.50 -8.63
C LEU A 81 -4.64 3.52 -7.46
N ALA A 82 -4.08 3.83 -6.28
CA ALA A 82 -4.24 3.03 -5.09
C ALA A 82 -5.71 3.00 -4.61
N LYS A 83 -6.38 4.17 -4.58
CA LYS A 83 -7.81 4.28 -4.23
C LYS A 83 -8.68 3.51 -5.20
N ASP A 84 -8.44 3.66 -6.50
CA ASP A 84 -9.22 2.97 -7.53
C ASP A 84 -9.03 1.44 -7.43
N ALA A 85 -7.79 0.97 -7.29
CA ALA A 85 -7.50 -0.46 -7.16
C ALA A 85 -8.11 -1.07 -5.90
N GLU A 86 -8.10 -0.33 -4.79
CA GLU A 86 -8.79 -0.73 -3.55
C GLU A 86 -10.30 -0.84 -3.77
N LEU A 87 -10.92 0.19 -4.36
CA LEU A 87 -12.36 0.21 -4.64
C LEU A 87 -12.78 -0.94 -5.55
N PHE A 88 -11.97 -1.30 -6.56
CA PHE A 88 -12.26 -2.44 -7.43
C PHE A 88 -12.19 -3.79 -6.69
N ALA A 89 -11.19 -3.96 -5.82
CA ALA A 89 -11.10 -5.15 -4.99
C ALA A 89 -12.33 -5.25 -4.05
N GLN A 90 -12.72 -4.14 -3.42
CA GLN A 90 -13.89 -4.06 -2.55
C GLN A 90 -15.19 -4.32 -3.30
N HIS A 91 -15.35 -3.78 -4.51
CA HIS A 91 -16.51 -4.03 -5.37
C HIS A 91 -16.68 -5.53 -5.70
N ALA A 92 -15.55 -6.24 -5.84
CA ALA A 92 -15.53 -7.69 -6.02
C ALA A 92 -15.63 -8.50 -4.71
N GLY A 93 -15.91 -7.85 -3.56
CA GLY A 93 -16.01 -8.48 -2.25
C GLY A 93 -14.68 -8.99 -1.69
N ARG A 94 -13.54 -8.48 -2.15
CA ARG A 94 -12.19 -8.90 -1.74
C ARG A 94 -11.50 -7.83 -0.90
N LYS A 95 -10.66 -8.28 0.03
CA LYS A 95 -9.76 -7.42 0.83
C LYS A 95 -8.33 -7.35 0.28
N SER A 96 -8.06 -8.08 -0.79
CA SER A 96 -6.73 -8.17 -1.41
C SER A 96 -6.85 -7.87 -2.90
N ILE A 97 -5.98 -6.96 -3.35
CA ILE A 97 -5.89 -6.49 -4.73
C ILE A 97 -5.29 -7.60 -5.60
N LYS A 98 -5.87 -7.82 -6.78
CA LYS A 98 -5.43 -8.76 -7.81
C LYS A 98 -5.06 -8.02 -9.09
N MET A 99 -4.44 -8.75 -10.03
CA MET A 99 -4.08 -8.22 -11.35
C MET A 99 -5.29 -7.65 -12.11
N ASP A 100 -6.47 -8.24 -11.96
CA ASP A 100 -7.69 -7.75 -12.63
C ASP A 100 -8.10 -6.35 -12.13
N ASP A 101 -7.86 -6.03 -10.85
CA ASP A 101 -8.14 -4.70 -10.29
C ASP A 101 -7.19 -3.66 -10.89
N VAL A 102 -5.90 -4.00 -11.01
CA VAL A 102 -4.88 -3.13 -11.61
C VAL A 102 -5.20 -2.89 -13.09
N ILE A 103 -5.59 -3.93 -13.84
CA ILE A 103 -5.99 -3.81 -15.25
C ILE A 103 -7.21 -2.89 -15.39
N LEU A 104 -8.17 -2.97 -14.45
CA LEU A 104 -9.40 -2.17 -14.50
C LEU A 104 -9.16 -0.67 -14.29
N THR A 105 -8.05 -0.28 -13.64
CA THR A 105 -7.66 1.14 -13.52
C THR A 105 -7.44 1.80 -14.89
N ALA A 106 -7.07 1.02 -15.91
CA ALA A 106 -6.87 1.50 -17.28
C ALA A 106 -8.13 1.45 -18.16
N HIS A 107 -9.34 1.24 -17.62
CA HIS A 107 -10.56 1.04 -18.41
C HIS A 107 -10.96 2.18 -19.34
N ARG A 108 -10.46 3.39 -19.10
CA ARG A 108 -10.72 4.53 -20.00
C ARG A 108 -9.82 4.52 -21.25
N ASN A 109 -8.82 3.65 -21.28
CA ASN A 109 -7.85 3.53 -22.37
C ASN A 109 -7.66 2.05 -22.73
N GLU A 110 -8.44 1.59 -23.71
CA GLU A 110 -8.43 0.21 -24.20
C GLU A 110 -7.03 -0.27 -24.62
N HIS A 111 -6.24 0.60 -25.24
CA HIS A 111 -4.88 0.26 -25.64
C HIS A 111 -3.99 0.00 -24.43
N LEU A 112 -4.02 0.88 -23.42
CA LEU A 112 -3.28 0.69 -22.18
C LEU A 112 -3.77 -0.55 -21.41
N MET A 113 -5.09 -0.78 -21.36
CA MET A 113 -5.64 -2.00 -20.74
C MET A 113 -5.11 -3.26 -21.45
N GLY A 114 -5.05 -3.26 -22.78
CA GLY A 114 -4.49 -4.35 -23.58
C GLY A 114 -3.02 -4.62 -23.27
N LEU A 115 -2.21 -3.57 -23.13
CA LEU A 115 -0.80 -3.70 -22.71
C LEU A 115 -0.68 -4.30 -21.31
N LEU A 116 -1.49 -3.84 -20.33
CA LEU A 116 -1.48 -4.39 -18.98
C LEU A 116 -1.92 -5.86 -18.94
N ARG A 117 -2.90 -6.25 -19.76
CA ARG A 117 -3.31 -7.67 -19.89
C ARG A 117 -2.18 -8.54 -20.41
N THR A 118 -1.48 -8.07 -21.44
CA THR A 118 -0.32 -8.77 -22.02
C THR A 118 0.78 -8.92 -20.98
N PHE A 119 1.12 -7.83 -20.28
CA PHE A 119 2.11 -7.85 -19.21
C PHE A 119 1.74 -8.81 -18.06
N ALA A 120 0.46 -8.85 -17.65
CA ALA A 120 -0.02 -9.76 -16.62
C ALA A 120 0.10 -11.25 -17.03
N GLN A 121 -0.04 -11.57 -18.32
CA GLN A 121 0.16 -12.93 -18.83
C GLN A 121 1.64 -13.31 -18.80
N GLU A 122 2.54 -12.40 -19.17
CA GLU A 122 3.98 -12.64 -19.12
C GLU A 122 4.49 -12.89 -17.70
N LEU A 123 3.94 -12.20 -16.69
CA LEU A 123 4.30 -12.44 -15.29
C LEU A 123 3.92 -13.85 -14.84
N LYS A 124 2.73 -14.33 -15.22
CA LYS A 124 2.28 -15.70 -14.92
C LYS A 124 3.12 -16.78 -15.61
N GLY A 125 3.66 -16.48 -16.80
CA GLY A 125 4.56 -17.38 -17.53
C GLY A 125 5.98 -17.44 -16.97
N LYS A 126 6.39 -16.45 -16.15
CA LYS A 126 7.72 -16.35 -15.54
C LYS A 126 7.75 -16.83 -14.08
N GLU A 127 6.61 -17.04 -13.43
CA GLU A 127 6.59 -17.76 -12.15
C GLU A 127 7.02 -19.23 -12.37
N PRO A 128 8.02 -19.75 -11.64
CA PRO A 128 8.27 -21.18 -11.65
C PRO A 128 7.00 -21.87 -11.15
N ALA A 129 6.53 -22.86 -11.91
CA ALA A 129 5.35 -23.66 -11.61
C ALA A 129 5.47 -24.44 -10.28
N SER A 130 5.39 -23.74 -9.15
CA SER A 130 5.46 -24.30 -7.81
C SER A 130 4.15 -24.08 -7.06
N SER A 131 3.20 -24.99 -7.29
CA SER A 131 2.47 -25.71 -6.21
C SER A 131 1.19 -26.39 -6.69
N GLU A 132 1.13 -26.86 -7.94
CA GLU A 132 0.11 -27.83 -8.35
C GLU A 132 0.65 -29.26 -8.25
N ARG A 133 0.94 -29.71 -7.03
CA ARG A 133 1.00 -31.14 -6.69
C ARG A 133 -0.19 -31.50 -5.81
N LYS A 134 -1.31 -31.70 -6.51
CA LYS A 134 -2.29 -32.78 -6.34
C LYS A 134 -2.57 -33.24 -4.90
N ARG A 135 -3.81 -32.94 -4.48
CA ARG A 135 -4.62 -33.75 -3.56
C ARG A 135 -4.24 -35.24 -3.61
N LYS A 136 -3.78 -35.79 -2.48
CA LYS A 136 -3.91 -37.22 -2.17
C LYS A 136 -4.72 -37.37 -0.89
N LYS A 137 -6.05 -37.36 -1.04
CA LYS A 137 -6.97 -37.93 -0.06
C LYS A 137 -6.88 -39.45 -0.20
N SER A 138 -5.96 -40.08 0.51
CA SER A 138 -6.01 -41.53 0.74
C SER A 138 -6.54 -41.77 2.15
N SER A 139 -7.80 -42.16 2.18
CA SER A 139 -8.52 -42.78 3.29
C SER A 139 -7.84 -44.07 3.77
N LYS A 140 -7.52 -44.16 5.06
CA LYS A 140 -7.77 -45.36 5.88
C LYS A 140 -7.53 -45.04 7.36
N LYS A 141 -8.63 -44.70 8.05
CA LYS A 141 -8.77 -44.85 9.49
C LYS A 141 -9.54 -46.16 9.66
N ASP A 142 -8.85 -47.21 10.09
CA ASP A 142 -9.52 -48.33 10.75
C ASP A 142 -8.67 -48.72 11.96
N GLU A 143 -9.13 -48.22 13.10
CA GLU A 143 -8.69 -48.60 14.42
C GLU A 143 -9.91 -49.26 15.04
N ARG A 144 -9.83 -50.59 15.22
CA ARG A 144 -10.47 -51.29 16.33
C ARG A 144 -9.91 -52.72 16.47
N VAL A 145 -9.10 -52.91 17.53
CA VAL A 145 -9.20 -53.91 18.63
C VAL A 145 -10.00 -55.21 18.29
N ILE A 146 -9.63 -56.47 18.59
CA ILE A 146 -9.14 -57.13 19.84
C ILE A 146 -8.67 -58.58 19.54
N ASP A 147 -7.91 -59.16 20.48
CA ASP A 147 -7.79 -60.59 20.91
C ASP A 147 -7.04 -61.62 20.05
N VAL A 148 -5.86 -62.08 20.49
CA VAL A 148 -5.57 -63.28 21.35
C VAL A 148 -4.06 -63.33 21.64
#